data_AF-A0A6J8CWZ2-F1
#
_entry.id   AF-A0A6J8CWZ2-F1
#
_cell.length_a   1.000
_cell.length_b   1.000
_cell.length_c   1.000
_cell.angle_alpha   90.00
_cell.angle_beta   90.00
_cell.angle_gamma   90.00
#
_symmetry.space_group_name_H-M   'P 1'
#
loop_
_entity.id
_entity.type
_entity.pdbx_description
1 polymer ?
#
loop_
_entity_poly.entity_id
_entity_poly.type
_entity_poly.pdbx_seq_one_letter_code
_entity_poly.pdbx_strand_id
1 'polypeptide(L)'
;MIPAETTEVNSKWDQIRTIYETTSEDCLGFKHGKKMKKWITPGTWKVIEERRHINKKILDTKSKKLQERHKASYRILDKNVKRLARSDKRAYMEDLAKQAEEAAEKGEQGKIYKITREICGKFRSNNDVHIKDKNGRLLTTEEEQKARWAEHFKEVLNRPPSDDEAIIIEAVQDLEININLPNRQEIITAIKSLKNGKSPGQDNLNAELKFFNHYLHQYGKEK
;
A
#
# COMPACT_ATOMS: atom_id res chain seq x y z
N MET A 1 -1.09 -67.53 -22.90
CA MET A 1 -1.28 -68.00 -21.52
C MET A 1 -0.36 -67.17 -20.63
N ILE A 2 -0.87 -66.13 -19.97
CA ILE A 2 -0.09 -65.34 -18.99
C ILE A 2 -0.25 -66.04 -17.63
N PRO A 3 0.82 -66.26 -16.83
CA PRO A 3 0.76 -67.12 -15.66
C PRO A 3 -0.07 -66.48 -14.54
N ALA A 4 -0.94 -67.28 -13.91
CA ALA A 4 -1.91 -66.88 -12.88
C ALA A 4 -1.28 -66.17 -11.67
N GLU A 5 0.00 -66.38 -11.38
CA GLU A 5 0.73 -65.76 -10.25
C GLU A 5 0.93 -64.24 -10.41
N THR A 6 1.05 -63.74 -11.65
CA THR A 6 1.28 -62.30 -11.89
C THR A 6 0.04 -61.44 -11.57
N THR A 7 -1.15 -62.03 -11.72
CA THR A 7 -2.44 -61.43 -11.36
C THR A 7 -2.60 -61.29 -9.84
N GLU A 8 -2.05 -62.23 -9.06
CA GLU A 8 -2.13 -62.25 -7.60
C GLU A 8 -1.24 -61.17 -6.97
N VAL A 9 -0.02 -61.00 -7.49
CA VAL A 9 0.92 -59.97 -7.01
C VAL A 9 0.39 -58.56 -7.32
N ASN A 10 -0.12 -58.33 -8.54
CA ASN A 10 -0.73 -57.05 -8.88
C ASN A 10 -1.97 -56.75 -8.03
N SER A 11 -2.82 -57.75 -7.77
CA SER A 11 -3.99 -57.58 -6.91
C SER A 11 -3.63 -57.22 -5.47
N LYS A 12 -2.59 -57.86 -4.91
CA LYS A 12 -2.05 -57.50 -3.58
C LYS A 12 -1.48 -56.08 -3.55
N TRP A 13 -0.77 -55.67 -4.61
CA TRP A 13 -0.26 -54.30 -4.71
C TRP A 13 -1.36 -53.25 -4.82
N ASP A 14 -2.41 -53.51 -5.59
CA ASP A 14 -3.56 -52.62 -5.70
C ASP A 14 -4.29 -52.50 -4.35
N GLN A 15 -4.46 -53.60 -3.61
CA GLN A 15 -5.02 -53.55 -2.24
C GLN A 15 -4.17 -52.69 -1.30
N ILE A 16 -2.84 -52.88 -1.30
CA ILE A 16 -1.93 -52.07 -0.47
C ILE A 16 -2.03 -50.59 -0.85
N ARG A 17 -2.05 -50.27 -2.14
CA ARG A 17 -2.22 -48.89 -2.62
C ARG A 17 -3.54 -48.30 -2.14
N THR A 18 -4.65 -49.01 -2.32
CA THR A 18 -5.97 -48.53 -1.90
C THR A 18 -6.02 -48.31 -0.39
N ILE A 19 -5.48 -49.23 0.42
CA ILE A 19 -5.42 -49.06 1.88
C ILE A 19 -4.59 -47.83 2.24
N TYR A 20 -3.43 -47.63 1.60
CA TYR A 20 -2.60 -46.46 1.83
C TYR A 20 -3.29 -45.15 1.42
N GLU A 21 -3.94 -45.12 0.26
CA GLU A 21 -4.71 -43.97 -0.24
C GLU A 21 -5.86 -43.65 0.73
N THR A 22 -6.71 -44.62 1.09
CA THR A 22 -7.82 -44.45 2.02
C THR A 22 -7.35 -44.01 3.41
N THR A 23 -6.35 -44.67 3.98
CA THR A 23 -5.81 -44.29 5.30
C THR A 23 -5.19 -42.90 5.27
N SER A 24 -4.53 -42.52 4.16
CA SER A 24 -3.96 -41.19 3.99
C SER A 24 -5.03 -40.11 3.84
N GLU A 25 -6.13 -40.39 3.16
CA GLU A 25 -7.28 -39.49 3.05
C GLU A 25 -7.95 -39.27 4.41
N ASP A 26 -8.13 -40.33 5.20
CA ASP A 26 -8.75 -40.25 6.53
C ASP A 26 -7.87 -39.53 7.57
N CYS A 27 -6.55 -39.79 7.56
CA CYS A 27 -5.63 -39.22 8.54
C CYS A 27 -5.14 -37.81 8.18
N LEU A 28 -4.86 -37.54 6.90
CA LEU A 28 -4.22 -36.29 6.46
C LEU A 28 -5.19 -35.35 5.73
N GLY A 29 -6.23 -35.91 5.12
CA GLY A 29 -7.17 -35.16 4.28
C GLY A 29 -6.51 -34.56 3.02
N PHE A 30 -7.34 -33.95 2.18
CA PHE A 30 -6.84 -33.22 1.02
C PHE A 30 -6.49 -31.79 1.40
N LYS A 31 -5.29 -31.35 1.00
CA LYS A 31 -4.99 -29.92 0.94
C LYS A 31 -5.98 -29.28 -0.03
N HIS A 32 -6.98 -28.60 0.52
CA HIS A 32 -7.93 -27.84 -0.27
C HIS A 32 -7.12 -26.89 -1.16
N GLY A 33 -7.40 -26.95 -2.47
CA GLY A 33 -6.61 -26.26 -3.48
C GLY A 33 -6.40 -24.80 -3.12
N LYS A 34 -5.31 -24.20 -3.62
CA LYS A 34 -5.02 -22.76 -3.40
C LYS A 34 -6.32 -21.97 -3.59
N LYS A 35 -6.78 -21.30 -2.52
CA LYS A 35 -7.97 -20.44 -2.57
C LYS A 35 -7.84 -19.59 -3.82
N MET A 36 -8.82 -19.72 -4.72
CA MET A 36 -8.82 -18.98 -5.97
C MET A 36 -8.67 -17.50 -5.62
N LYS A 37 -7.78 -16.81 -6.33
CA LYS A 37 -7.55 -15.40 -6.07
C LYS A 37 -8.88 -14.68 -6.21
N LYS A 38 -9.33 -13.99 -5.15
CA LYS A 38 -10.65 -13.36 -5.08
C LYS A 38 -10.94 -12.41 -6.25
N TRP A 39 -9.89 -11.85 -6.84
CA TRP A 39 -9.97 -10.90 -7.95
C TRP A 39 -10.02 -11.53 -9.34
N ILE A 40 -9.77 -12.84 -9.51
CA ILE A 40 -9.81 -13.47 -10.85
C ILE A 40 -11.21 -14.02 -11.12
N THR A 41 -11.81 -13.58 -12.22
CA THR A 41 -13.15 -13.96 -12.66
C THR A 41 -13.18 -15.41 -13.18
N PRO A 42 -14.29 -16.16 -13.03
CA PRO A 42 -14.43 -17.51 -13.58
C PRO A 42 -14.15 -17.60 -15.09
N GLY A 43 -14.53 -16.57 -15.86
CA GLY A 43 -14.23 -16.49 -17.30
C GLY A 43 -12.73 -16.50 -17.60
N THR A 44 -11.93 -15.77 -16.83
CA THR A 44 -10.46 -15.74 -16.97
C THR A 44 -9.83 -17.08 -16.58
N TRP A 45 -10.39 -17.76 -15.57
CA TRP A 45 -9.97 -19.12 -15.21
C TRP A 45 -10.18 -20.12 -16.35
N LYS A 46 -11.30 -20.05 -17.06
CA LYS A 46 -11.56 -20.91 -18.22
C LYS A 46 -10.47 -20.76 -19.29
N VAL A 47 -10.08 -19.53 -19.63
CA VAL A 47 -9.03 -19.26 -20.61
C VAL A 47 -7.64 -19.71 -20.10
N ILE A 48 -7.38 -19.59 -18.79
CA ILE A 48 -6.16 -20.14 -18.16
C ILE A 48 -6.10 -21.66 -18.33
N GLU A 49 -7.23 -22.34 -18.15
CA GLU A 49 -7.32 -23.79 -18.31
C GLU A 49 -7.14 -24.22 -19.76
N GLU A 50 -7.77 -23.53 -20.72
CA GLU A 50 -7.54 -23.75 -22.15
C GLU A 50 -6.05 -23.59 -22.51
N ARG A 51 -5.38 -22.56 -21.97
CA ARG A 51 -3.94 -22.37 -22.15
C ARG A 51 -3.13 -23.54 -21.58
N ARG A 52 -3.48 -24.05 -20.38
CA ARG A 52 -2.83 -25.25 -19.79
C ARG A 52 -3.00 -26.47 -20.67
N HIS A 53 -4.20 -26.68 -21.20
CA HIS A 53 -4.50 -27.80 -22.09
C HIS A 53 -3.67 -27.74 -23.39
N ILE A 54 -3.53 -26.55 -24.00
CA ILE A 54 -2.63 -26.38 -25.16
C ILE A 54 -1.17 -26.63 -24.77
N ASN A 55 -0.73 -26.18 -23.59
CA ASN A 55 0.62 -26.46 -23.12
C ASN A 55 0.88 -27.97 -22.96
N LYS A 56 -0.11 -28.71 -22.46
CA LYS A 56 -0.04 -30.18 -22.39
C LYS A 56 0.13 -30.80 -23.78
N LYS A 57 -0.66 -30.35 -24.77
CA LYS A 57 -0.51 -30.79 -26.17
C LYS A 57 0.89 -30.51 -26.75
N ILE A 58 1.51 -29.39 -26.39
CA ILE A 58 2.89 -29.05 -26.82
C ILE A 58 3.91 -30.04 -26.27
N LEU A 59 3.73 -30.49 -25.02
CA LEU A 59 4.63 -31.43 -24.35
C LEU A 59 4.45 -32.86 -24.88
N ASP A 60 3.20 -33.27 -25.14
CA ASP A 60 2.89 -34.62 -25.59
C ASP A 60 3.23 -34.84 -27.08
N THR A 61 3.24 -33.78 -27.89
CA THR A 61 3.45 -33.86 -29.35
C THR A 61 4.94 -33.98 -29.72
N LYS A 62 5.30 -35.07 -30.42
CA LYS A 62 6.67 -35.28 -30.94
C LYS A 62 6.96 -34.56 -32.27
N SER A 63 5.93 -34.32 -33.10
CA SER A 63 6.11 -33.69 -34.42
C SER A 63 6.36 -32.19 -34.32
N LYS A 64 7.50 -31.72 -34.84
CA LYS A 64 7.89 -30.30 -34.81
C LYS A 64 6.86 -29.37 -35.45
N LYS A 65 6.27 -29.77 -36.59
CA LYS A 65 5.29 -28.95 -37.33
C LYS A 65 3.99 -28.76 -36.54
N LEU A 66 3.49 -29.81 -35.91
CA LEU A 66 2.27 -29.74 -35.09
C LEU A 66 2.53 -29.00 -33.78
N GLN A 67 3.72 -29.19 -33.20
CA GLN A 67 4.14 -28.45 -32.02
C GLN A 67 4.18 -26.93 -32.27
N GLU A 68 4.66 -26.46 -33.42
CA GLU A 68 4.68 -25.03 -33.74
C GLU A 68 3.26 -24.45 -33.89
N ARG A 69 2.31 -25.22 -34.45
CA ARG A 69 0.90 -24.81 -34.48
C ARG A 69 0.33 -24.63 -33.07
N HIS A 70 0.59 -25.59 -32.17
CA HIS A 70 0.16 -25.46 -30.77
C HIS A 70 0.85 -24.31 -30.05
N LYS A 71 2.14 -24.05 -30.31
CA LYS A 71 2.85 -22.87 -29.79
C LYS A 71 2.22 -21.56 -30.28
N ALA A 72 1.81 -21.48 -31.54
CA ALA A 72 1.11 -20.31 -32.07
C ALA A 72 -0.23 -20.08 -31.34
N SER A 73 -1.05 -21.12 -31.19
CA SER A 73 -2.29 -21.05 -30.39
C SER A 73 -2.04 -20.67 -28.94
N TYR A 74 -0.98 -21.22 -28.32
CA TYR A 74 -0.58 -20.88 -26.95
C TYR A 74 -0.23 -19.40 -26.81
N ARG A 75 0.53 -18.83 -27.75
CA ARG A 75 0.89 -17.38 -27.73
C ARG A 75 -0.36 -16.49 -27.76
N ILE A 76 -1.38 -16.86 -28.53
CA ILE A 76 -2.65 -16.13 -28.60
C ILE A 76 -3.39 -16.22 -27.27
N LEU A 77 -3.56 -17.43 -26.73
CA LEU A 77 -4.22 -17.64 -25.44
C LEU A 77 -3.46 -16.94 -24.29
N ASP A 78 -2.13 -16.99 -24.27
CA ASP A 78 -1.32 -16.34 -23.25
C ASP A 78 -1.50 -14.81 -23.26
N LYS A 79 -1.53 -14.19 -24.45
CA LYS A 79 -1.87 -12.77 -24.60
C LYS A 79 -3.28 -12.48 -24.06
N ASN A 80 -4.25 -13.34 -24.36
CA ASN A 80 -5.62 -13.16 -23.89
C ASN A 80 -5.72 -13.29 -22.36
N VAL A 81 -5.09 -14.31 -21.76
CA VAL A 81 -4.99 -14.49 -20.31
C VAL A 81 -4.38 -13.26 -19.65
N LYS A 82 -3.26 -12.73 -20.18
CA LYS A 82 -2.62 -11.52 -19.66
C LYS A 82 -3.53 -10.29 -19.76
N ARG A 83 -4.32 -10.18 -20.82
CA ARG A 83 -5.29 -9.08 -20.99
C ARG A 83 -6.43 -9.21 -19.98
N LEU A 84 -7.06 -10.37 -19.89
CA LEU A 84 -8.18 -10.64 -18.98
C LEU A 84 -7.75 -10.49 -17.51
N ALA A 85 -6.61 -11.07 -17.12
CA ALA A 85 -6.09 -10.94 -15.76
C ALA A 85 -5.80 -9.48 -15.37
N ARG A 86 -5.35 -8.64 -16.30
CA ARG A 86 -5.17 -7.20 -16.04
C ARG A 86 -6.52 -6.49 -15.90
N SER A 87 -7.50 -6.85 -16.72
CA SER A 87 -8.86 -6.32 -16.65
C SER A 87 -9.53 -6.67 -15.32
N ASP A 88 -9.51 -7.95 -14.95
CA ASP A 88 -10.04 -8.47 -13.68
C ASP A 88 -9.40 -7.78 -12.48
N LYS A 89 -8.06 -7.65 -12.47
CA LYS A 89 -7.36 -6.96 -11.39
C LYS A 89 -7.77 -5.50 -11.29
N ARG A 90 -7.93 -4.81 -12.43
CA ARG A 90 -8.37 -3.40 -12.44
C ARG A 90 -9.79 -3.27 -11.92
N ALA A 91 -10.71 -4.11 -12.37
CA ALA A 91 -12.10 -4.10 -11.91
C ALA A 91 -12.20 -4.34 -10.40
N TYR A 92 -11.42 -5.28 -9.87
CA TYR A 92 -11.36 -5.52 -8.43
C TYR A 92 -10.77 -4.33 -7.64
N MET A 93 -9.72 -3.68 -8.17
CA MET A 93 -9.16 -2.49 -7.53
C MET A 93 -10.14 -1.31 -7.54
N GLU A 94 -10.88 -1.14 -8.64
CA GLU A 94 -11.92 -0.12 -8.78
C GLU A 94 -13.06 -0.35 -7.78
N ASP A 95 -13.52 -1.60 -7.64
CA ASP A 95 -14.55 -1.96 -6.66
C ASP A 95 -14.10 -1.69 -5.22
N LEU A 96 -12.86 -2.02 -4.87
CA LEU A 96 -12.28 -1.66 -3.58
C LEU A 96 -12.22 -0.14 -3.37
N ALA A 97 -11.80 0.62 -4.39
CA ALA A 97 -11.75 2.09 -4.31
C ALA A 97 -13.15 2.67 -4.05
N LYS A 98 -14.16 2.21 -4.79
CA LYS A 98 -15.56 2.60 -4.60
C LYS A 98 -16.06 2.28 -3.18
N GLN A 99 -15.74 1.10 -2.65
CA GLN A 99 -16.09 0.75 -1.27
C GLN A 99 -15.40 1.67 -0.25
N ALA A 100 -14.18 2.13 -0.53
CA ALA A 100 -13.50 3.10 0.33
C ALA A 100 -14.16 4.49 0.29
N GLU A 101 -14.60 4.94 -0.88
CA GLU A 101 -15.36 6.20 -1.05
C GLU A 101 -16.68 6.14 -0.27
N GLU A 102 -17.47 5.07 -0.43
CA GLU A 102 -18.72 4.90 0.30
C GLU A 102 -18.49 4.82 1.83
N ALA A 103 -17.39 4.22 2.28
CA ALA A 103 -17.02 4.19 3.68
C ALA A 103 -16.61 5.58 4.20
N ALA A 104 -15.96 6.40 3.36
CA ALA A 104 -15.61 7.77 3.69
C ALA A 104 -16.84 8.66 3.86
N GLU A 105 -17.81 8.56 2.94
CA GLU A 105 -19.10 9.26 3.03
C GLU A 105 -19.86 8.90 4.31
N LYS A 106 -19.80 7.63 4.75
CA LYS A 106 -20.42 7.14 5.97
C LYS A 106 -19.61 7.43 7.25
N GLY A 107 -18.40 8.00 7.13
CA GLY A 107 -17.51 8.26 8.26
C GLY A 107 -16.87 7.02 8.89
N GLU A 108 -16.87 5.87 8.21
CA GLU A 108 -16.37 4.58 8.72
C GLU A 108 -14.85 4.45 8.58
N GLN A 109 -14.09 5.25 9.32
CA GLN A 109 -12.62 5.33 9.25
C GLN A 109 -11.92 3.97 9.33
N GLY A 110 -12.43 3.06 10.18
CA GLY A 110 -11.88 1.70 10.31
C GLY A 110 -12.00 0.84 9.05
N LYS A 111 -13.05 1.03 8.24
CA LYS A 111 -13.19 0.32 6.95
C LYS A 111 -12.27 0.90 5.89
N ILE A 112 -12.16 2.23 5.83
CA ILE A 112 -11.22 2.92 4.94
C ILE A 112 -9.81 2.38 5.16
N TYR A 113 -9.34 2.36 6.41
CA TYR A 113 -8.01 1.83 6.75
C TYR A 113 -7.80 0.37 6.30
N LYS A 114 -8.80 -0.50 6.51
CA LYS A 114 -8.73 -1.90 6.07
C LYS A 114 -8.62 -2.01 4.55
N ILE A 115 -9.43 -1.25 3.81
CA ILE A 115 -9.44 -1.26 2.34
C ILE A 115 -8.13 -0.68 1.80
N THR A 116 -7.66 0.45 2.32
CA THR A 116 -6.36 1.04 1.92
C THR A 116 -5.22 0.06 2.17
N ARG A 117 -5.25 -0.66 3.30
CA ARG A 117 -4.26 -1.71 3.61
C ARG A 117 -4.34 -2.90 2.63
N GLU A 118 -5.53 -3.25 2.15
CA GLU A 118 -5.72 -4.30 1.13
C GLU A 118 -5.20 -3.86 -0.25
N ILE A 119 -5.42 -2.60 -0.64
CA ILE A 119 -4.96 -2.02 -1.91
C ILE A 119 -3.44 -1.84 -1.92
N CYS A 120 -2.87 -1.21 -0.89
CA CYS A 120 -1.43 -0.94 -0.79
C CYS A 120 -0.62 -2.19 -0.42
N GLY A 121 -1.27 -3.23 0.08
CA GLY A 121 -0.63 -4.45 0.57
C GLY A 121 0.12 -4.22 1.89
N LYS A 122 0.92 -5.22 2.29
CA LYS A 122 1.80 -5.06 3.46
C LYS A 122 2.87 -4.03 3.13
N PHE A 123 2.88 -2.92 3.87
CA PHE A 123 4.01 -2.01 3.91
C PHE A 123 5.24 -2.80 4.34
N ARG A 124 6.17 -3.03 3.41
CA ARG A 124 7.51 -3.48 3.76
C ARG A 124 8.23 -2.23 4.22
N SER A 125 8.15 -1.97 5.52
CA SER A 125 9.06 -1.02 6.15
C SER A 125 10.47 -1.52 5.87
N ASN A 126 11.23 -0.82 5.04
CA ASN A 126 12.68 -0.97 5.01
C ASN A 126 13.24 -0.36 6.31
N ASN A 127 12.79 -0.85 7.46
CA ASN A 127 13.27 -0.43 8.78
C ASN A 127 14.62 -1.05 9.12
N ASP A 128 15.23 -1.76 8.18
CA ASP A 128 16.60 -2.24 8.30
C ASP A 128 17.60 -1.11 8.01
N VAL A 129 17.33 0.07 8.57
CA VAL A 129 18.33 1.13 8.67
C VAL A 129 19.26 0.71 9.80
N HIS A 130 20.29 -0.01 9.42
CA HIS A 130 21.29 -0.48 10.35
C HIS A 130 21.99 0.73 10.99
N ILE A 131 21.94 0.81 12.31
CA ILE A 131 22.59 1.87 13.07
C ILE A 131 24.10 1.65 13.00
N LYS A 132 24.85 2.71 12.69
CA LYS A 132 26.32 2.66 12.61
C LYS A 132 26.96 3.49 13.72
N ASP A 133 28.12 3.06 14.16
CA ASP A 133 29.00 3.88 14.99
C ASP A 133 29.57 5.06 14.19
N LYS A 134 30.33 5.93 14.85
CA LYS A 134 31.00 7.08 14.19
C LYS A 134 32.02 6.67 13.13
N ASN A 135 32.57 5.45 13.23
CA ASN A 135 33.54 4.90 12.30
C ASN A 135 32.86 4.16 11.12
N GLY A 136 31.52 4.16 11.06
CA GLY A 136 30.75 3.50 10.03
C GLY A 136 30.55 1.99 10.22
N ARG A 137 30.97 1.41 11.35
CA ARG A 137 30.73 0.01 11.71
C ARG A 137 29.28 -0.19 12.13
N LEU A 138 28.69 -1.27 11.64
CA LEU A 138 27.34 -1.70 11.98
C LEU A 138 27.23 -2.06 13.47
N LEU A 139 26.21 -1.56 14.16
CA LEU A 139 25.89 -1.92 15.54
C LEU A 139 24.77 -2.94 15.54
N THR A 140 25.09 -4.17 15.93
CA THR A 140 24.14 -5.30 15.87
C THR A 140 23.47 -5.59 17.21
N THR A 141 23.98 -5.06 18.31
CA THR A 141 23.41 -5.28 19.65
C THR A 141 22.57 -4.09 20.12
N GLU A 142 21.52 -4.35 20.90
CA GLU A 142 20.63 -3.30 21.42
C GLU A 142 21.37 -2.33 22.36
N GLU A 143 22.32 -2.85 23.14
CA GLU A 143 23.13 -2.05 24.06
C GLU A 143 24.03 -1.05 23.32
N GLU A 144 24.73 -1.50 22.27
CA GLU A 144 25.54 -0.63 21.42
C GLU A 144 24.69 0.43 20.71
N GLN A 145 23.51 0.05 20.22
CA GLN A 145 22.59 1.00 19.58
C GLN A 145 22.11 2.07 20.56
N LYS A 146 21.73 1.67 21.80
CA LYS A 146 21.34 2.62 22.86
C LYS A 146 22.50 3.55 23.22
N ALA A 147 23.71 3.03 23.35
CA ALA A 147 24.90 3.82 23.63
C ALA A 147 25.16 4.84 22.50
N ARG A 148 25.05 4.41 21.24
CA ARG A 148 25.20 5.27 20.06
C ARG A 148 24.15 6.39 19.98
N TRP A 149 22.91 6.09 20.35
CA TRP A 149 21.84 7.08 20.47
C TRP A 149 22.14 8.11 21.57
N ALA A 150 22.53 7.64 22.75
CA ALA A 150 22.89 8.51 23.86
C ALA A 150 24.07 9.43 23.49
N GLU A 151 25.10 8.89 22.84
CA GLU A 151 26.24 9.64 22.31
C GLU A 151 25.78 10.72 21.31
N HIS A 152 24.97 10.35 20.32
CA HIS A 152 24.47 11.29 19.30
C HIS A 152 23.73 12.48 19.93
N PHE A 153 22.76 12.19 20.81
CA PHE A 153 21.98 13.25 21.45
C PHE A 153 22.83 14.10 22.39
N LYS A 154 23.82 13.50 23.08
CA LYS A 154 24.72 14.25 23.94
C LYS A 154 25.51 15.29 23.14
N GLU A 155 26.01 14.94 21.97
CA GLU A 155 26.76 15.86 21.09
C GLU A 155 25.89 16.95 20.48
N VAL A 156 24.68 16.58 20.03
CA VAL A 156 23.77 17.53 19.37
C VAL A 156 23.19 18.53 20.36
N LEU A 157 22.83 18.09 21.57
CA LEU A 157 22.12 18.92 22.54
C LEU A 157 23.04 19.68 23.50
N ASN A 158 24.27 19.20 23.73
CA ASN A 158 25.21 19.82 24.67
C ASN A 158 26.42 20.44 23.96
N ARG A 159 26.21 21.02 22.78
CA ARG A 159 27.27 21.77 22.09
C ARG A 159 27.67 22.97 22.96
N PRO A 160 28.97 23.18 23.25
CA PRO A 160 29.41 24.38 23.95
C PRO A 160 29.03 25.64 23.17
N PRO A 161 28.90 26.80 23.84
CA PRO A 161 28.79 28.08 23.15
C PRO A 161 29.91 28.20 22.12
N SER A 162 29.60 28.75 20.95
CA SER A 162 30.63 29.01 19.94
C SER A 162 31.70 29.95 20.51
N ASP A 163 32.98 29.63 20.32
CA ASP A 163 34.09 30.51 20.70
C ASP A 163 34.12 31.77 19.83
N ASP A 164 33.53 31.69 18.63
CA ASP A 164 33.29 32.85 17.78
C ASP A 164 32.17 33.69 18.41
N GLU A 165 32.53 34.90 18.86
CA GLU A 165 31.54 35.92 19.21
C GLU A 165 30.64 36.12 17.98
N ALA A 166 29.33 35.96 18.17
CA ALA A 166 28.39 36.26 17.11
C ALA A 166 28.61 37.73 16.71
N ILE A 167 29.11 37.95 15.49
CA ILE A 167 29.19 39.28 14.91
C ILE A 167 27.76 39.70 14.59
N ILE A 168 27.07 40.21 15.61
CA ILE A 168 25.78 40.86 15.45
C ILE A 168 26.11 42.21 14.80
N ILE A 169 26.05 42.25 13.47
CA ILE A 169 26.13 43.50 12.74
C ILE A 169 24.89 44.29 13.16
N GLU A 170 25.11 45.34 13.96
CA GLU A 170 24.06 46.27 14.34
C GLU A 170 23.40 46.76 13.05
N ALA A 171 22.07 46.69 13.00
CA ALA A 171 21.35 47.09 11.81
C ALA A 171 21.71 48.55 11.51
N VAL A 172 22.36 48.79 10.37
CA VAL A 172 22.83 50.13 9.97
C VAL A 172 21.67 51.12 9.83
N GLN A 173 20.46 50.59 9.70
CA GLN A 173 19.23 51.35 9.59
C GLN A 173 18.16 50.69 10.44
N ASP A 174 17.61 51.47 11.38
CA ASP A 174 16.35 51.12 12.02
C ASP A 174 15.27 51.06 10.94
N LEU A 175 14.55 49.93 10.88
CA LEU A 175 13.38 49.85 10.02
C LEU A 175 12.35 50.85 10.54
N GLU A 176 11.90 51.77 9.70
CA GLU A 176 10.78 52.66 9.98
C GLU A 176 9.48 51.85 10.08
N ILE A 177 9.31 51.13 11.19
CA ILE A 177 8.11 50.38 11.50
C ILE A 177 7.17 51.33 12.23
N ASN A 178 5.97 51.48 11.69
CA ASN A 178 4.92 52.25 12.34
C ASN A 178 4.50 51.55 13.65
N ILE A 179 4.92 52.09 14.80
CA ILE A 179 4.59 51.60 16.14
C ILE A 179 3.26 52.15 16.67
N ASN A 180 2.59 53.01 15.89
CA ASN A 180 1.30 53.57 16.29
C ASN A 180 0.21 52.49 16.29
N LEU A 181 -0.86 52.76 17.04
CA LEU A 181 -2.03 51.89 17.04
C LEU A 181 -2.55 51.68 15.61
N PRO A 182 -2.84 50.43 15.20
CA PRO A 182 -3.29 50.13 13.85
C PRO A 182 -4.61 50.84 13.56
N ASN A 183 -4.66 51.53 12.42
CA ASN A 183 -5.85 52.25 11.99
C ASN A 183 -6.93 51.25 11.52
N ARG A 184 -8.20 51.61 11.71
CA ARG A 184 -9.35 50.82 11.22
C ARG A 184 -9.21 50.45 9.74
N GLN A 185 -8.72 51.37 8.91
CA GLN A 185 -8.52 51.14 7.48
C GLN A 185 -7.44 50.08 7.20
N GLU A 186 -6.35 50.08 7.98
CA GLU A 186 -5.27 49.08 7.88
C GLU A 186 -5.77 47.71 8.30
N ILE A 187 -6.54 47.62 9.39
CA ILE A 187 -7.15 46.37 9.85
C ILE A 187 -8.06 45.77 8.78
N ILE A 188 -8.91 46.59 8.16
CA ILE A 188 -9.80 46.16 7.06
C ILE A 188 -8.98 45.67 5.86
N THR A 189 -7.88 46.37 5.53
CA THR A 189 -7.02 46.01 4.40
C THR A 189 -6.26 44.71 4.66
N ALA A 190 -5.74 44.52 5.87
CA ALA A 190 -5.09 43.28 6.30
C ALA A 190 -6.06 42.09 6.25
N ILE A 191 -7.30 42.26 6.75
CA ILE A 191 -8.33 41.21 6.68
C ILE A 191 -8.66 40.87 5.21
N LYS A 192 -8.81 41.87 4.34
CA LYS A 192 -9.04 41.66 2.89
C LYS A 192 -7.88 40.98 2.17
N SER A 193 -6.65 41.15 2.66
CA SER A 193 -5.45 40.52 2.07
C SER A 193 -5.30 39.04 2.43
N LEU A 194 -6.11 38.51 3.36
CA LEU A 194 -6.07 37.10 3.73
C LEU A 194 -6.55 36.21 2.57
N LYS A 195 -5.87 35.08 2.39
CA LYS A 195 -6.21 34.10 1.34
C LYS A 195 -7.40 33.24 1.77
N ASN A 196 -8.40 33.14 0.90
CA ASN A 196 -9.55 32.24 1.08
C ASN A 196 -9.17 30.76 0.84
N GLY A 197 -10.01 29.83 1.32
CA GLY A 197 -9.79 28.39 1.14
C GLY A 197 -8.63 27.79 1.96
N LYS A 198 -8.17 28.45 3.03
CA LYS A 198 -7.23 27.88 4.00
C LYS A 198 -7.97 27.11 5.10
N SER A 199 -7.38 26.00 5.54
CA SER A 199 -7.90 25.20 6.65
C SER A 199 -7.97 26.03 7.94
N PRO A 200 -9.02 25.88 8.76
CA PRO A 200 -9.18 26.63 9.99
C PRO A 200 -8.15 26.19 11.05
N GLY A 201 -7.83 27.10 11.97
CA GLY A 201 -6.95 26.83 13.11
C GLY A 201 -7.66 26.05 14.23
N GLN A 202 -7.02 25.96 15.40
CA GLN A 202 -7.61 25.34 16.59
C GLN A 202 -8.89 26.05 17.07
N ASP A 203 -9.06 27.32 16.71
CA ASP A 203 -10.26 28.14 16.93
C ASP A 203 -11.40 27.84 15.95
N ASN A 204 -11.17 26.98 14.96
CA ASN A 204 -12.10 26.59 13.91
C ASN A 204 -12.62 27.74 13.04
N LEU A 205 -11.89 28.88 12.97
CA LEU A 205 -12.28 30.05 12.19
C LEU A 205 -11.50 30.11 10.87
N ASN A 206 -12.22 30.26 9.76
CA ASN A 206 -11.63 30.51 8.44
C ASN A 206 -11.62 32.01 8.12
N ALA A 207 -10.81 32.43 7.15
CA ALA A 207 -10.71 33.84 6.74
C ALA A 207 -12.06 34.40 6.24
N GLU A 208 -12.92 33.55 5.69
CA GLU A 208 -14.21 33.90 5.10
C GLU A 208 -15.26 34.29 6.16
N LEU A 209 -15.22 33.67 7.34
CA LEU A 209 -16.14 33.99 8.45
C LEU A 209 -15.88 35.36 9.09
N LYS A 210 -14.68 35.93 8.92
CA LYS A 210 -14.33 37.25 9.47
C LYS A 210 -15.05 38.41 8.77
N PHE A 211 -15.52 38.21 7.53
CA PHE A 211 -16.28 39.21 6.78
C PHE A 211 -17.77 39.24 7.15
N PHE A 212 -18.31 38.15 7.69
CA PHE A 212 -19.75 37.98 7.92
C PHE A 212 -20.28 38.80 9.11
N ASN A 213 -19.50 38.91 10.19
CA ASN A 213 -19.91 39.65 11.39
C ASN A 213 -19.99 41.18 11.18
N HIS A 214 -19.26 41.76 10.23
CA HIS A 214 -19.34 43.19 9.95
C HIS A 214 -20.68 43.56 9.26
N TYR A 215 -21.21 42.68 8.41
CA TYR A 215 -22.48 42.88 7.70
C TYR A 215 -23.69 42.79 8.64
N LEU A 216 -23.70 41.86 9.59
CA LEU A 216 -24.80 41.67 10.54
C LEU A 216 -24.92 42.83 11.54
N HIS A 217 -23.82 43.46 11.91
CA HIS A 217 -23.82 44.60 12.85
C HIS A 217 -24.24 45.93 12.22
N GLN A 218 -24.22 46.03 10.88
CA GLN A 218 -24.65 47.20 10.10
C GLN A 218 -26.11 47.11 9.63
N TYR A 219 -26.66 45.90 9.46
CA TYR A 219 -28.01 45.68 8.89
C TYR A 219 -28.97 44.88 9.80
N GLY A 220 -28.65 44.74 11.08
CA GLY A 220 -29.38 43.91 12.04
C GLY A 220 -30.00 44.67 13.22
N LYS A 221 -30.67 45.81 13.00
CA LYS A 221 -31.66 46.38 13.93
C LYS A 221 -32.72 47.22 13.21
N GLU A 222 -33.66 46.56 12.56
CA GLU A 222 -35.03 47.08 12.41
C GLU A 222 -36.00 45.92 12.66
N LYS A 223 -36.67 45.99 13.81
CA LYS A 223 -37.99 45.43 14.08
C LYS A 223 -38.89 46.60 14.40
#